data_AF-A0A0E0QQM1-F1
#
_entry.id   AF-A0A0E0QQM1-F1
#
_cell.length_a   1.000
_cell.length_b   1.000
_cell.length_c   1.000
_cell.angle_alpha   90.00
_cell.angle_beta   90.00
_cell.angle_gamma   90.00
#
_symmetry.space_group_name_H-M   'P 1'
#
loop_
_entity.id
_entity.type
_entity.pdbx_description
1 polymer ?
#
loop_
_entity_poly.entity_id
_entity_poly.type
_entity_poly.pdbx_seq_one_letter_code
_entity_poly.pdbx_strand_id
1 'polypeptide(L)'
;MGDETGRLLWYDARRRHVTVLHAGLPYPNGVAVSDDGSHVVVAHSGLCELRRCWLCGPSAGKSETFAEVPGYPDNVRRDDSRGGYWVALSREADSDDMAPTVAVRVVAPAAKNGSAAVVAEALAGFSFVTVSEVAERNSTLWVGSVDTPYAGAAVRGHR
;
A
#
# COMPACT_ATOMS: atom_id res chain seq x y z
N MET A 1 -0.95 11.94 16.21
CA MET A 1 -2.07 11.55 15.31
C MET A 1 -2.36 12.72 14.40
N GLY A 2 -2.22 12.53 13.08
CA GLY A 2 -2.49 13.57 12.08
C GLY A 2 -3.97 13.95 12.04
N ASP A 3 -4.29 15.12 11.50
CA ASP A 3 -5.69 15.51 11.29
C ASP A 3 -6.36 14.62 10.23
N GLU A 4 -7.68 14.45 10.33
CA GLU A 4 -8.46 13.62 9.40
C GLU A 4 -8.88 14.45 8.17
N THR A 5 -7.96 15.24 7.60
CA THR A 5 -8.29 16.13 6.47
C THR A 5 -7.98 15.53 5.10
N GLY A 6 -7.39 14.33 5.08
CA GLY A 6 -7.00 13.62 3.86
C GLY A 6 -8.17 13.26 2.96
N ARG A 7 -7.90 13.17 1.65
CA ARG A 7 -8.91 12.89 0.62
C ARG A 7 -8.39 11.91 -0.43
N LEU A 8 -9.27 11.01 -0.88
CA LEU A 8 -9.09 10.21 -2.08
C LEU A 8 -9.83 10.90 -3.24
N LEU A 9 -9.09 11.21 -4.31
CA LEU A 9 -9.59 11.95 -5.46
C LEU A 9 -9.56 11.08 -6.72
N TRP A 10 -10.55 11.28 -7.58
CA TRP A 10 -10.58 10.74 -8.94
C TRP A 10 -10.50 11.90 -9.94
N TYR A 11 -9.63 11.77 -10.92
CA TYR A 11 -9.51 12.76 -11.99
C TYR A 11 -9.92 12.17 -13.34
N ASP A 12 -10.97 12.72 -13.95
CA ASP A 12 -11.35 12.45 -15.34
C ASP A 12 -10.58 13.41 -16.26
N ALA A 13 -9.53 12.92 -16.92
CA ALA A 13 -8.71 13.72 -17.81
C ALA A 13 -9.45 14.19 -19.08
N ARG A 14 -10.48 13.47 -19.54
CA ARG A 14 -11.26 13.85 -20.73
C ARG A 14 -12.19 15.02 -20.42
N ARG A 15 -12.82 14.99 -19.24
CA ARG A 15 -13.71 16.05 -18.75
C ARG A 15 -12.98 17.16 -17.99
N ARG A 16 -11.70 16.95 -17.67
CA ARG A 16 -10.88 17.81 -16.79
C ARG A 16 -11.58 18.09 -15.46
N HIS A 17 -12.15 17.05 -14.87
CA HIS A 17 -12.97 17.14 -13.67
C HIS A 17 -12.39 16.28 -12.55
N VAL A 18 -12.38 16.82 -11.33
CA VAL A 18 -11.97 16.11 -10.11
C VAL A 18 -13.20 15.77 -9.28
N THR A 19 -13.32 14.52 -8.87
CA THR A 19 -14.35 14.05 -7.93
C THR A 19 -13.68 13.62 -6.64
N VAL A 20 -14.19 14.06 -5.49
CA VAL A 20 -13.78 13.53 -4.18
C VAL A 20 -14.52 12.22 -3.95
N LEU A 21 -13.79 11.09 -3.93
CA LEU A 21 -14.38 9.78 -3.67
C LEU A 21 -14.58 9.55 -2.16
N HIS A 22 -13.58 9.93 -1.37
CA HIS A 22 -13.64 9.89 0.08
C HIS A 22 -12.91 11.11 0.67
N ALA A 23 -13.43 11.63 1.77
CA ALA A 23 -12.81 12.66 2.61
C ALA A 23 -12.78 12.18 4.05
N GLY A 24 -12.07 12.88 4.93
CA GLY A 24 -11.98 12.44 6.32
C GLY A 24 -10.96 11.33 6.53
N LEU A 25 -9.96 11.19 5.65
CA LEU A 25 -9.02 10.09 5.74
C LEU A 25 -7.86 10.46 6.70
N PRO A 26 -7.55 9.62 7.70
CA PRO A 26 -6.42 9.84 8.60
C PRO A 26 -5.11 9.49 7.88
N TYR A 27 -4.36 10.52 7.50
CA TYR A 27 -3.06 10.41 6.83
C TYR A 27 -3.04 9.38 5.67
N PRO A 28 -3.83 9.60 4.60
CA PRO A 28 -3.78 8.74 3.42
C PRO A 28 -2.47 8.99 2.66
N ASN A 29 -1.67 7.94 2.46
CA ASN A 29 -0.36 8.08 1.82
C ASN A 29 -0.33 7.42 0.43
N GLY A 30 -0.13 6.11 0.38
CA GLY A 30 -0.18 5.34 -0.87
C GLY A 30 -1.59 5.03 -1.37
N VAL A 31 -1.73 4.92 -2.70
CA VAL A 31 -2.96 4.47 -3.37
C VAL A 31 -2.64 3.59 -4.58
N ALA A 32 -3.39 2.50 -4.76
CA ALA A 32 -3.31 1.65 -5.94
C ALA A 32 -4.72 1.21 -6.40
N VAL A 33 -4.92 1.15 -7.72
CA VAL A 33 -6.15 0.63 -8.32
C VAL A 33 -6.03 -0.88 -8.48
N SER A 34 -7.11 -1.61 -8.22
CA SER A 34 -7.18 -3.05 -8.49
C SER A 34 -7.00 -3.37 -9.97
N ASP A 35 -6.61 -4.60 -10.27
CA ASP A 35 -6.39 -5.06 -11.64
C ASP A 35 -7.62 -4.88 -12.54
N ASP A 36 -8.80 -5.22 -12.01
CA ASP A 36 -10.09 -5.12 -12.70
C ASP A 36 -10.75 -3.73 -12.58
N GLY A 37 -10.11 -2.76 -11.91
CA GLY A 37 -10.66 -1.44 -11.68
C GLY A 37 -11.89 -1.38 -10.75
N SER A 38 -12.23 -2.47 -10.05
CA SER A 38 -13.39 -2.53 -9.17
C SER A 38 -13.25 -1.77 -7.86
N HIS A 39 -12.01 -1.59 -7.38
CA HIS A 39 -11.71 -0.92 -6.13
C HIS A 39 -10.33 -0.25 -6.15
N VAL A 40 -10.07 0.57 -5.14
CA VAL A 40 -8.73 1.06 -4.81
C VAL A 40 -8.33 0.61 -3.42
N VAL A 41 -7.04 0.42 -3.21
CA VAL A 41 -6.43 0.22 -1.89
C VAL A 41 -5.71 1.50 -1.51
N VAL A 42 -5.99 2.02 -0.31
CA VAL A 42 -5.41 3.24 0.24
C VAL A 42 -4.68 2.91 1.54
N ALA A 43 -3.44 3.35 1.68
CA ALA A 43 -2.69 3.26 2.92
C ALA A 43 -3.12 4.36 3.90
N HIS A 44 -3.51 3.94 5.10
CA HIS A 44 -3.82 4.82 6.23
C HIS A 44 -2.63 4.76 7.20
N SER A 45 -1.65 5.65 7.00
CA SER A 45 -0.37 5.57 7.70
C SER A 45 -0.54 5.57 9.21
N GLY A 46 -1.32 6.51 9.75
CA GLY A 46 -1.53 6.65 11.20
C GLY A 46 -2.36 5.53 11.85
N LEU A 47 -3.02 4.68 11.06
CA LEU A 47 -3.79 3.53 11.55
C LEU A 47 -3.10 2.19 11.33
N CYS A 48 -1.91 2.17 10.71
CA CYS A 48 -1.23 0.94 10.32
C CYS A 48 -2.11 -0.01 9.47
N GLU A 49 -2.94 0.56 8.60
CA GLU A 49 -4.01 -0.16 7.90
C GLU A 49 -4.01 0.16 6.40
N LEU A 50 -4.38 -0.83 5.59
CA LEU A 50 -4.81 -0.66 4.21
C LEU A 50 -6.33 -0.71 4.14
N ARG A 51 -6.94 0.30 3.54
CA ARG A 51 -8.39 0.36 3.32
C ARG A 51 -8.73 0.05 1.87
N ARG A 52 -9.72 -0.81 1.63
CA ARG A 52 -10.32 -1.03 0.30
C ARG A 52 -11.51 -0.09 0.12
N CYS A 53 -11.52 0.70 -0.95
CA CYS A 53 -12.62 1.57 -1.34
C CYS A 53 -13.21 1.10 -2.67
N TRP A 54 -14.49 0.72 -2.67
CA TRP A 54 -15.17 0.16 -3.83
C TRP A 54 -15.56 1.25 -4.83
N LEU A 55 -15.15 1.10 -6.09
CA LEU A 55 -15.44 2.05 -7.17
C LEU A 55 -16.72 1.71 -7.93
N CYS A 56 -17.07 0.42 -8.01
CA CYS A 56 -18.24 -0.04 -8.75
C CYS A 56 -18.95 -1.20 -8.05
N GLY A 57 -20.08 -1.62 -8.62
CA GLY A 57 -20.91 -2.69 -8.08
C GLY A 57 -21.78 -2.28 -6.89
N PRO A 58 -22.43 -3.26 -6.21
CA PRO A 58 -23.38 -2.98 -5.11
C PRO A 58 -22.77 -2.28 -3.89
N SER A 59 -21.43 -2.34 -3.75
CA SER A 59 -20.69 -1.71 -2.66
C SER A 59 -20.06 -0.37 -3.06
N ALA A 60 -20.27 0.14 -4.27
CA ALA A 60 -19.66 1.39 -4.75
C ALA A 60 -19.83 2.54 -3.75
N GLY A 61 -18.75 3.26 -3.48
CA GLY A 61 -18.69 4.35 -2.49
C GLY A 61 -18.55 3.90 -1.03
N LYS A 62 -18.60 2.59 -0.75
CA LYS A 62 -18.27 2.04 0.57
C LYS A 62 -16.78 1.72 0.66
N SER A 63 -16.29 1.66 1.89
CA SER A 63 -14.93 1.24 2.17
C SER A 63 -14.86 0.33 3.40
N GLU A 64 -13.86 -0.54 3.44
CA GLU A 64 -13.65 -1.51 4.51
C GLU A 64 -12.15 -1.78 4.70
N THR A 65 -11.78 -2.31 5.86
CA THR A 65 -10.42 -2.77 6.11
C THR A 65 -10.02 -3.85 5.13
N PHE A 66 -8.91 -3.64 4.44
CA PHE A 66 -8.32 -4.62 3.53
C PHE A 66 -7.33 -5.50 4.29
N ALA A 67 -6.37 -4.89 4.99
CA ALA A 67 -5.39 -5.56 5.85
C ALA A 67 -4.81 -4.60 6.88
N GLU A 68 -4.46 -5.11 8.05
CA GLU A 68 -3.55 -4.45 9.00
C GLU A 68 -2.10 -4.81 8.67
N VAL A 69 -1.16 -3.87 8.87
CA VAL A 69 0.25 -4.05 8.51
C VAL A 69 1.20 -3.71 9.67
N PRO A 70 2.37 -4.35 9.75
CA PRO A 70 3.28 -4.21 10.90
C PRO A 70 4.18 -2.97 10.78
N GLY A 71 3.59 -1.77 10.64
CA GLY A 71 4.29 -0.50 10.50
C GLY A 71 3.38 0.56 9.86
N TYR A 72 3.92 1.76 9.63
CA TYR A 72 3.17 2.82 8.96
C TYR A 72 3.26 2.65 7.44
N PRO A 73 2.14 2.29 6.77
CA PRO A 73 2.17 2.12 5.33
C PRO A 73 2.41 3.46 4.63
N ASP A 74 3.27 3.44 3.63
CA ASP A 74 3.60 4.55 2.75
C ASP A 74 3.02 4.26 1.36
N ASN A 75 3.81 4.22 0.27
CA ASN A 75 3.29 3.92 -1.05
C ASN A 75 2.80 2.47 -1.18
N VAL A 76 1.74 2.33 -1.99
CA VAL A 76 1.10 1.06 -2.35
C VAL A 76 1.26 0.85 -3.85
N ARG A 77 1.75 -0.32 -4.26
CA ARG A 77 1.91 -0.71 -5.67
C ARG A 77 1.28 -2.07 -5.91
N ARG A 78 0.57 -2.21 -7.01
CA ARG A 78 0.07 -3.52 -7.44
C ARG A 78 1.26 -4.41 -7.82
N ASP A 79 1.22 -5.66 -7.38
CA ASP A 79 2.15 -6.68 -7.85
C ASP A 79 1.61 -7.31 -9.14
N ASP A 80 2.09 -6.83 -10.28
CA ASP A 80 1.69 -7.33 -11.60
C ASP A 80 2.22 -8.76 -11.88
N SER A 81 3.13 -9.29 -11.05
CA SER A 81 3.75 -10.60 -11.26
C SER A 81 3.03 -11.74 -10.53
N ARG A 82 2.67 -11.55 -9.26
CA ARG A 82 2.06 -12.58 -8.41
C ARG A 82 0.72 -12.15 -7.80
N GLY A 83 0.20 -10.99 -8.21
CA GLY A 83 -1.03 -10.41 -7.70
C GLY A 83 -0.90 -9.85 -6.28
N GLY A 84 -1.90 -9.07 -5.89
CA GLY A 84 -1.90 -8.35 -4.61
C GLY A 84 -1.17 -7.01 -4.70
N TYR A 85 -0.68 -6.54 -3.57
CA TYR A 85 -0.08 -5.21 -3.42
C TYR A 85 1.19 -5.27 -2.59
N TRP A 86 2.25 -4.69 -3.13
CA TRP A 86 3.42 -4.29 -2.37
C TRP A 86 3.14 -2.99 -1.64
N VAL A 87 3.56 -2.92 -0.38
CA VAL A 87 3.38 -1.77 0.49
C VAL A 87 4.69 -1.48 1.19
N ALA A 88 5.18 -0.27 1.02
CA ALA A 88 6.33 0.26 1.75
C ALA A 88 5.92 0.57 3.18
N LEU A 89 6.77 0.27 4.15
CA LEU A 89 6.54 0.54 5.57
C LEU A 89 7.63 1.47 6.10
N SER A 90 7.20 2.54 6.76
CA SER A 90 8.04 3.31 7.67
C SER A 90 7.81 2.84 9.12
N ARG A 91 8.79 3.06 9.98
CA ARG A 91 8.66 2.86 11.43
C ARG A 91 8.68 4.18 12.16
N GLU A 92 8.12 4.19 13.37
CA GLU A 92 8.54 5.17 14.38
C GLU A 92 10.02 4.94 14.71
N ALA A 93 10.76 6.04 14.89
CA ALA A 93 12.19 6.02 15.13
C ALA A 93 12.64 5.23 16.38
N ASP A 94 11.71 4.88 17.28
CA ASP A 94 11.99 4.31 18.61
C ASP A 94 11.97 2.76 18.67
N SER A 95 12.09 2.08 17.53
CA SER A 95 12.24 0.62 17.56
C SER A 95 13.70 0.19 17.67
N ASP A 96 14.05 -0.51 18.76
CA ASP A 96 15.33 -1.22 18.94
C ASP A 96 15.55 -2.40 17.97
N ASP A 97 14.65 -2.59 17.01
CA ASP A 97 14.69 -3.67 16.03
C ASP A 97 15.72 -3.35 14.94
N MET A 98 16.82 -4.11 14.94
CA MET A 98 17.94 -3.91 14.00
C MET A 98 17.60 -4.32 12.56
N ALA A 99 16.51 -5.07 12.35
CA ALA A 99 16.07 -5.57 11.04
C ALA A 99 14.55 -5.38 10.86
N PRO A 100 14.05 -4.14 10.82
CA PRO A 100 12.63 -3.88 10.78
C PRO A 100 11.97 -4.41 9.51
N THR A 101 10.69 -4.77 9.57
CA THR A 101 9.89 -4.98 8.36
C THR A 101 9.73 -3.65 7.64
N VAL A 102 10.27 -3.53 6.43
CA VAL A 102 10.25 -2.29 5.63
C VAL A 102 9.33 -2.36 4.41
N ALA A 103 8.87 -3.56 4.07
CA ALA A 103 7.87 -3.74 3.03
C ALA A 103 7.11 -5.04 3.23
N VAL A 104 5.85 -5.07 2.80
CA VAL A 104 5.01 -6.26 2.82
C VAL A 104 4.30 -6.44 1.49
N ARG A 105 4.08 -7.69 1.09
CA ARG A 105 3.16 -8.04 0.00
C ARG A 105 1.86 -8.56 0.60
N VAL A 106 0.79 -7.82 0.38
CA VAL A 106 -0.56 -8.16 0.84
C VAL A 106 -1.35 -8.76 -0.30
N VAL A 107 -2.01 -9.89 -0.06
CA VAL A 107 -2.85 -10.57 -1.05
C VAL A 107 -4.28 -10.73 -0.55
N ALA A 108 -5.24 -10.48 -1.43
CA ALA A 108 -6.62 -10.86 -1.17
C ALA A 108 -6.70 -12.40 -1.06
N PRO A 109 -7.51 -12.93 -0.14
CA PRO A 109 -7.66 -14.37 0.00
C PRO A 109 -8.33 -14.97 -1.23
N ALA A 110 -7.95 -16.21 -1.57
CA ALA A 110 -8.49 -16.93 -2.72
C ALA A 110 -10.00 -17.22 -2.59
N ALA A 111 -10.53 -17.27 -1.36
CA ALA A 111 -11.95 -17.46 -1.11
C ALA A 111 -12.71 -16.14 -1.22
N LYS A 112 -13.76 -16.11 -2.05
CA LYS A 112 -14.66 -14.95 -2.24
C LYS A 112 -15.48 -14.57 -0.99
N ASN A 113 -15.30 -15.29 0.11
CA ASN A 113 -16.15 -15.20 1.30
C ASN A 113 -15.48 -14.34 2.38
N GLY A 114 -15.47 -13.02 2.17
CA GLY A 114 -15.29 -12.01 3.23
C GLY A 114 -14.03 -12.13 4.09
N SER A 115 -13.02 -12.92 3.68
CA SER A 115 -11.80 -13.08 4.45
C SER A 115 -10.94 -11.83 4.25
N ALA A 116 -10.34 -11.32 5.32
CA ALA A 116 -9.42 -10.18 5.24
C ALA A 116 -8.19 -10.55 4.38
N ALA A 117 -7.61 -9.56 3.70
CA ALA A 117 -6.34 -9.76 3.02
C ALA A 117 -5.23 -10.06 4.03
N VAL A 118 -4.24 -10.84 3.59
CA VAL A 118 -3.17 -11.33 4.46
C VAL A 118 -1.83 -10.87 3.94
N VAL A 119 -0.89 -10.62 4.85
CA VAL A 119 0.52 -10.43 4.54
C VAL A 119 1.08 -11.77 4.06
N ALA A 120 1.34 -11.89 2.76
CA ALA A 120 1.90 -13.08 2.14
C ALA A 120 3.44 -13.09 2.15
N GLU A 121 4.04 -11.91 2.22
CA GLU A 121 5.50 -11.74 2.25
C GLU A 121 5.85 -10.50 3.07
N ALA A 122 6.91 -10.57 3.86
CA ALA A 122 7.46 -9.45 4.62
C ALA A 122 8.96 -9.38 4.37
N LEU A 123 9.45 -8.18 4.10
CA LEU A 123 10.85 -7.91 3.80
C LEU A 123 11.47 -7.17 4.97
N ALA A 124 12.52 -7.77 5.53
CA ALA A 124 13.37 -7.12 6.50
C ALA A 124 14.27 -6.10 5.79
N GLY A 125 14.38 -4.91 6.36
CA GLY A 125 15.31 -3.89 5.93
C GLY A 125 16.64 -3.97 6.69
N PHE A 126 17.54 -3.08 6.33
CA PHE A 126 18.73 -2.77 7.10
C PHE A 126 18.46 -1.48 7.87
N SER A 127 18.93 -1.42 9.12
CA SER A 127 18.74 -0.34 10.11
C SER A 127 18.64 1.11 9.58
N PHE A 128 17.94 1.97 10.34
CA PHE A 128 17.75 3.43 10.21
C PHE A 128 17.25 4.01 8.87
N VAL A 129 17.06 3.20 7.84
CA VAL A 129 16.52 3.66 6.55
C VAL A 129 15.03 3.30 6.46
N THR A 130 14.19 4.32 6.31
CA THR A 130 12.77 4.11 5.98
C THR A 130 12.65 3.63 4.53
N VAL A 131 11.62 2.86 4.21
CA VAL A 131 11.26 2.59 2.81
C VAL A 131 9.95 3.30 2.54
N SER A 132 9.93 4.11 1.48
CA SER A 132 8.73 4.83 1.03
C SER A 132 8.13 4.24 -0.23
N GLU A 133 8.90 3.46 -0.98
CA GLU A 133 8.47 2.89 -2.26
C GLU A 133 8.99 1.47 -2.42
N VAL A 134 8.11 0.56 -2.85
CA VAL A 134 8.47 -0.79 -3.24
C VAL A 134 7.63 -1.23 -4.44
N ALA A 135 8.29 -1.74 -5.47
CA ALA A 135 7.63 -2.25 -6.67
C ALA A 135 8.36 -3.48 -7.21
N GLU A 136 7.61 -4.48 -7.65
CA GLU A 136 8.17 -5.66 -8.30
C GLU A 136 7.95 -5.58 -9.82
N ARG A 137 9.03 -5.74 -10.59
CA ARG A 137 8.98 -5.75 -12.05
C ARG A 137 10.08 -6.65 -12.61
N ASN A 138 9.71 -7.54 -13.54
CA ASN A 138 10.65 -8.47 -14.20
C ASN A 138 11.52 -9.24 -13.19
N SER A 139 10.88 -9.86 -12.18
CA SER A 139 11.55 -10.57 -11.08
C SER A 139 12.55 -9.72 -10.28
N THR A 140 12.48 -8.39 -10.37
CA THR A 140 13.34 -7.47 -9.61
C THR A 140 12.46 -6.64 -8.70
N LEU A 141 12.79 -6.65 -7.41
CA LEU A 141 12.20 -5.76 -6.45
C LEU A 141 12.99 -4.46 -6.42
N TRP A 142 12.32 -3.35 -6.67
CA TRP A 142 12.84 -2.00 -6.60
C TRP A 142 12.39 -1.36 -5.30
N VAL A 143 13.31 -0.73 -4.58
CA VAL A 143 13.06 -0.12 -3.28
C VAL A 143 13.60 1.31 -3.29
N GLY A 144 12.81 2.25 -2.80
CA GLY A 144 13.18 3.66 -2.68
C GLY A 144 12.83 4.23 -1.30
N SER A 145 13.57 5.25 -0.89
CA SER A 145 13.34 5.99 0.34
C SER A 145 13.41 7.49 0.06
N VAL A 146 12.55 8.27 0.71
CA VAL A 146 12.67 9.74 0.73
C VAL A 146 13.90 10.21 1.49
N ASP A 147 14.47 9.36 2.36
CA ASP A 147 15.61 9.68 3.22
C ASP A 147 16.96 9.32 2.58
N THR A 148 16.97 8.68 1.39
CA THR A 148 18.21 8.24 0.74
C THR A 148 18.36 8.77 -0.69
N PRO A 149 19.59 9.09 -1.13
CA PRO A 149 19.86 9.58 -2.49
C PRO A 149 19.98 8.45 -3.54
N TYR A 150 19.58 7.22 -3.20
CA TYR A 150 19.71 6.05 -4.07
C TYR A 150 18.46 5.18 -4.06
N ALA A 151 18.31 4.34 -5.08
CA ALA A 151 17.33 3.27 -5.13
C ALA A 151 18.05 1.92 -4.97
N GLY A 152 17.44 1.01 -4.22
CA GLY A 152 17.87 -0.38 -4.12
C GLY A 152 17.17 -1.25 -5.16
N ALA A 153 17.86 -2.30 -5.62
CA ALA A 153 17.27 -3.34 -6.46
C ALA A 153 17.73 -4.71 -5.99
N ALA A 154 16.79 -5.65 -5.86
CA ALA A 154 17.07 -7.03 -5.51
C ALA A 154 16.45 -7.96 -6.56
N VAL A 155 17.29 -8.70 -7.29
CA VAL A 155 16.84 -9.72 -8.25
C VAL A 155 16.38 -10.95 -7.49
N ARG A 156 15.14 -11.37 -7.74
CA ARG A 156 14.56 -12.58 -7.19
C ARG A 156 14.93 -13.77 -8.07
N GLY A 157 15.57 -14.77 -7.48
CA GLY A 157 15.78 -16.05 -8.15
C GLY A 157 14.45 -16.76 -8.39
N HIS A 158 14.32 -17.39 -9.56
CA HIS A 158 13.27 -18.39 -9.79
C HIS A 158 13.54 -19.56 -8.84
N ARG A 159 12.65 -19.78 -7.87
CA ARG A 159 12.60 -21.04 -7.12
C ARG A 159 11.84 -22.08 -7.92
#